data_AF-A0A937C9G9-F1
#
_entry.id   AF-A0A937C9G9-F1
#
_cell.length_a   1.000
_cell.length_b   1.000
_cell.length_c   1.000
_cell.angle_alpha   90.00
_cell.angle_beta   90.00
_cell.angle_gamma   90.00
#
_symmetry.space_group_name_H-M   'P 1'
#
loop_
_entity.id
_entity.type
_entity.pdbx_description
1 polymer ?
#
loop_
_entity_poly.entity_id
_entity_poly.type
_entity_poly.pdbx_seq_one_letter_code
_entity_poly.pdbx_strand_id
1 'polypeptide(L)'
;MKLILLSILLLSSISLFSQLNVDELDREINRATKGKLQHFRKGKKSNILSVYAYKSDGKIFSVMNREEFKSGKKVDSLIGYQFGFINDTLLRVWYMYDTFTRKDKIRGMIMAYISHDKIVALKVSGNTTLPSIQTLIEKSNALKIQASELVNLSKSNL
;
A
#
# COMPACT_ATOMS: atom_id res chain seq x y z
N MET A 1 0.91 38.10 26.46
CA MET A 1 -0.19 37.11 26.59
C MET A 1 -1.16 37.16 25.39
N LYS A 2 -0.69 36.86 24.17
CA LYS A 2 -1.53 36.77 22.96
C LYS A 2 -1.28 35.50 22.12
N LEU A 3 -0.47 34.57 22.64
CA LEU A 3 -0.02 33.37 21.90
C LEU A 3 -0.80 32.09 22.24
N ILE A 4 -1.76 32.13 23.17
CA ILE A 4 -2.50 30.94 23.61
C ILE A 4 -3.81 30.73 22.81
N LEU A 5 -4.31 31.75 22.11
CA LEU A 5 -5.56 31.63 21.35
C LEU A 5 -5.39 30.93 20.00
N LEU A 6 -4.18 30.89 19.43
CA LEU A 6 -3.93 30.26 18.13
C LEU A 6 -3.79 28.72 18.23
N SER A 7 -3.43 28.19 19.40
CA SER A 7 -3.30 26.75 19.62
C SER A 7 -4.64 26.05 19.86
N ILE A 8 -5.67 26.77 20.32
CA ILE A 8 -7.02 26.19 20.54
C ILE A 8 -7.83 26.10 19.23
N LEU A 9 -7.52 26.95 18.25
CA LEU A 9 -8.16 26.92 16.92
C LEU A 9 -7.60 25.83 15.98
N LEU A 10 -6.39 25.31 16.24
CA LEU A 10 -5.82 24.19 15.47
C LEU A 10 -6.20 22.80 16.03
N LEU A 11 -6.70 22.75 17.27
CA LEU A 11 -7.19 21.52 17.90
C LEU A 11 -8.68 21.24 17.61
N SER A 12 -9.42 22.24 17.11
CA SER A 12 -10.85 22.13 16.80
C SER A 12 -11.15 21.73 15.34
N SER A 13 -10.15 21.64 14.47
CA SER A 13 -10.28 21.08 13.12
C SER A 13 -9.99 19.57 13.02
N ILE A 14 -9.73 18.91 14.16
CA ILE A 14 -9.39 17.47 14.19
C ILE A 14 -10.65 16.59 14.32
N SER A 15 -11.83 17.16 14.57
CA SER A 15 -13.07 16.42 14.84
C SER A 15 -14.03 16.24 13.66
N LEU A 16 -13.61 16.50 12.40
CA LEU A 16 -14.48 16.32 11.23
C LEU A 16 -14.00 15.30 10.17
N PHE A 17 -13.08 14.39 10.52
CA PHE A 17 -12.54 13.41 9.57
C PHE A 17 -13.00 11.95 9.77
N SER A 18 -13.94 11.68 10.68
CA SER A 18 -14.36 10.29 10.94
C SER A 18 -15.21 9.66 9.81
N GLN A 19 -15.71 10.43 8.83
CA GLN A 19 -16.72 9.94 7.88
C GLN A 19 -16.35 9.97 6.39
N LEU A 20 -15.07 10.13 6.00
CA LEU A 20 -14.73 9.88 4.60
C LEU A 20 -15.11 8.45 4.21
N ASN A 21 -15.98 8.30 3.20
CA ASN A 21 -16.18 7.01 2.54
C ASN A 21 -14.83 6.56 1.97
N VAL A 22 -14.52 5.27 1.99
CA VAL A 22 -13.26 4.74 1.43
C VAL A 22 -13.05 5.20 -0.02
N ASP A 23 -14.13 5.33 -0.78
CA ASP A 23 -14.12 5.88 -2.14
C ASP A 23 -13.74 7.36 -2.21
N GLU A 24 -14.08 8.16 -1.19
CA GLU A 24 -13.70 9.56 -1.10
C GLU A 24 -12.22 9.69 -0.75
N LEU A 25 -11.75 8.92 0.22
CA LEU A 25 -10.34 8.88 0.60
C LEU A 25 -9.46 8.47 -0.59
N ASP A 26 -9.87 7.48 -1.38
CA ASP A 26 -9.14 7.10 -2.59
C ASP A 26 -9.16 8.17 -3.67
N ARG A 27 -10.30 8.87 -3.86
CA ARG A 27 -10.37 10.00 -4.79
C ARG A 27 -9.44 11.13 -4.38
N GLU A 28 -9.39 11.45 -3.09
CA GLU A 28 -8.51 12.50 -2.56
C GLU A 28 -7.04 12.14 -2.71
N ILE A 29 -6.65 10.91 -2.37
CA ILE A 29 -5.28 10.41 -2.54
C ILE A 29 -4.87 10.49 -4.02
N ASN A 30 -5.73 10.01 -4.92
CA ASN A 30 -5.47 10.04 -6.36
C ASN A 30 -5.35 11.48 -6.88
N ARG A 31 -6.22 12.39 -6.41
CA ARG A 31 -6.15 13.81 -6.77
C ARG A 31 -4.84 14.44 -6.27
N ALA A 32 -4.45 14.17 -5.03
CA ALA A 32 -3.26 14.75 -4.40
C ALA A 32 -1.95 14.29 -5.06
N THR A 33 -1.92 13.08 -5.61
CA THR A 33 -0.72 12.46 -6.18
C THR A 33 -0.62 12.51 -7.70
N LYS A 34 -1.71 12.90 -8.40
CA LYS A 34 -1.77 12.97 -9.87
C LYS A 34 -0.59 13.75 -10.45
N GLY A 35 0.19 13.11 -11.31
CA GLY A 35 1.35 13.71 -12.01
C GLY A 35 2.61 13.92 -11.16
N LYS A 36 2.53 13.74 -9.83
CA LYS A 36 3.65 13.95 -8.89
C LYS A 36 4.52 12.72 -8.65
N LEU A 37 4.06 11.54 -9.08
CA LEU A 37 4.75 10.28 -8.84
C LEU A 37 5.57 9.81 -10.06
N GLN A 38 6.71 9.21 -9.79
CA GLN A 38 7.52 8.42 -10.72
C GLN A 38 7.43 6.95 -10.34
N HIS A 39 7.48 6.08 -11.35
CA HIS A 39 7.32 4.64 -11.18
C HIS A 39 8.63 3.91 -11.51
N PHE A 40 9.06 3.06 -10.59
CA PHE A 40 10.23 2.20 -10.71
C PHE A 40 9.79 0.73 -10.62
N ARG A 41 10.46 -0.14 -11.38
CA ARG A 41 10.17 -1.58 -11.41
C ARG A 41 11.44 -2.39 -11.39
N LYS A 42 11.44 -3.45 -10.58
CA LYS A 42 12.52 -4.46 -10.54
C LYS A 42 11.90 -5.85 -10.56
N GLY A 43 12.38 -6.72 -11.47
CA GLY A 43 11.94 -8.11 -11.60
C GLY A 43 11.04 -8.39 -12.81
N LYS A 44 10.45 -9.59 -12.84
CA LYS A 44 9.57 -10.09 -13.94
C LYS A 44 8.12 -10.20 -13.43
N LYS A 45 7.15 -10.30 -14.35
CA LYS A 45 5.68 -10.32 -14.08
C LYS A 45 5.23 -11.13 -12.84
N SER A 46 5.91 -12.23 -12.56
CA SER A 46 5.65 -13.16 -11.46
C SER A 46 6.15 -12.68 -10.09
N ASN A 47 7.31 -12.01 -10.05
CA ASN A 47 7.98 -11.51 -8.85
C ASN A 47 8.46 -10.08 -9.10
N ILE A 48 7.52 -9.13 -9.10
CA ILE A 48 7.80 -7.74 -9.43
C ILE A 48 7.73 -6.86 -8.18
N LEU A 49 8.79 -6.11 -7.93
CA LEU A 49 8.79 -4.97 -7.03
C LEU A 49 8.42 -3.74 -7.86
N SER A 50 7.23 -3.18 -7.62
CA SER A 50 6.79 -1.92 -8.24
C SER A 50 6.77 -0.83 -7.18
N VAL A 51 7.40 0.30 -7.47
CA VAL A 51 7.57 1.41 -6.53
C VAL A 51 7.08 2.69 -7.17
N TYR A 52 6.17 3.38 -6.50
CA TYR A 52 5.79 4.75 -6.82
C TYR A 52 6.43 5.68 -5.79
N ALA A 53 7.23 6.62 -6.24
CA ALA A 53 7.88 7.61 -5.39
C ALA A 53 7.59 9.04 -5.89
N TYR A 54 7.63 10.02 -5.00
CA TYR A 54 7.46 11.42 -5.38
C TYR A 54 8.63 11.91 -6.24
N LYS A 55 8.35 12.61 -7.34
CA LYS A 55 9.37 13.19 -8.21
C LYS A 55 10.23 14.24 -7.50
N SER A 56 9.65 14.93 -6.52
CA SER A 56 10.28 16.05 -5.81
C SER A 56 11.45 15.62 -4.92
N ASP A 57 11.24 14.60 -4.10
CA ASP A 57 12.20 14.17 -3.08
C ASP A 57 12.56 12.68 -3.17
N GLY A 58 11.84 11.90 -3.98
CA GLY A 58 12.01 10.45 -4.08
C GLY A 58 11.44 9.67 -2.90
N LYS A 59 10.66 10.30 -2.00
CA LYS A 59 10.00 9.58 -0.92
C LYS A 59 9.03 8.55 -1.48
N ILE A 60 9.03 7.36 -0.87
CA ILE A 60 8.18 6.25 -1.30
C ILE A 60 6.74 6.57 -0.95
N PHE A 61 5.89 6.65 -1.98
CA PHE A 61 4.45 6.78 -1.82
C PHE A 61 3.76 5.41 -1.79
N SER A 62 4.19 4.48 -2.64
CA SER A 62 3.66 3.13 -2.62
C SER A 62 4.68 2.11 -3.07
N VAL A 63 4.68 0.94 -2.43
CA VAL A 63 5.44 -0.23 -2.87
C VAL A 63 4.50 -1.40 -3.01
N MET A 64 4.65 -2.15 -4.09
CA MET A 64 3.93 -3.38 -4.35
C MET A 64 4.92 -4.51 -4.58
N ASN A 65 4.65 -5.65 -3.95
CA ASN A 65 5.30 -6.92 -4.23
C ASN A 65 4.22 -7.96 -4.55
N ARG A 66 4.50 -8.82 -5.53
CA ARG A 66 3.73 -10.02 -5.80
C ARG A 66 4.63 -11.24 -5.70
N GLU A 67 4.15 -12.25 -4.99
CA GLU A 67 4.83 -13.51 -4.74
C GLU A 67 4.03 -14.67 -5.35
N GLU A 68 4.70 -15.58 -6.06
CA GLU A 68 4.10 -16.82 -6.55
C GLU A 68 4.46 -18.02 -5.66
N PHE A 69 3.48 -18.87 -5.39
CA PHE A 69 3.67 -20.16 -4.74
C PHE A 69 3.39 -21.28 -5.74
N LYS A 70 4.33 -22.23 -5.85
CA LYS A 70 4.31 -23.30 -6.85
C LYS A 70 4.45 -24.68 -6.20
N SER A 71 3.67 -25.65 -6.66
CA SER A 71 3.87 -27.08 -6.45
C SER A 71 4.32 -27.70 -7.77
N GLY A 72 5.58 -28.12 -7.81
CA GLY A 72 6.23 -28.56 -9.04
C GLY A 72 6.30 -27.44 -10.08
N LYS A 73 5.77 -27.69 -11.29
CA LYS A 73 5.76 -26.72 -12.40
C LYS A 73 4.55 -25.79 -12.43
N LYS A 74 3.56 -25.99 -11.55
CA LYS A 74 2.29 -25.24 -11.56
C LYS A 74 2.31 -24.13 -10.52
N VAL A 75 1.73 -22.97 -10.85
CA VAL A 75 1.42 -21.92 -9.88
C VAL A 75 0.10 -22.25 -9.18
N ASP A 76 0.14 -22.43 -7.86
CA ASP A 76 -1.04 -22.78 -7.07
C ASP A 76 -1.68 -21.55 -6.44
N SER A 77 -0.87 -20.56 -6.09
CA SER A 77 -1.37 -19.27 -5.63
C SER A 77 -0.44 -18.11 -5.95
N LEU A 78 -1.03 -16.91 -5.97
CA LEU A 78 -0.31 -15.64 -6.02
C LEU A 78 -0.77 -14.80 -4.83
N ILE A 79 0.17 -14.22 -4.09
CA ILE A 79 -0.13 -13.25 -3.04
C ILE A 79 0.48 -11.92 -3.45
N GLY A 80 -0.34 -10.86 -3.46
CA GLY A 80 0.07 -9.49 -3.72
C GLY A 80 -0.08 -8.65 -2.48
N TYR A 81 0.97 -7.92 -2.13
CA TYR A 81 0.94 -6.88 -1.12
C TYR A 81 1.22 -5.55 -1.78
N GLN A 82 0.38 -4.56 -1.51
CA GLN A 82 0.70 -3.17 -1.82
C GLN A 82 0.54 -2.32 -0.56
N PHE A 83 1.61 -1.61 -0.23
CA PHE A 83 1.67 -0.72 0.92
C PHE A 83 1.72 0.72 0.40
N GLY A 84 0.91 1.60 0.99
CA GLY A 84 0.86 3.02 0.70
C GLY A 84 1.35 3.82 1.91
N PHE A 85 2.14 4.85 1.67
CA PHE A 85 2.77 5.67 2.69
C PHE A 85 2.51 7.17 2.46
N ILE A 86 2.41 7.92 3.55
CA ILE A 86 2.46 9.39 3.56
C ILE A 86 3.45 9.78 4.64
N ASN A 87 4.44 10.61 4.29
CA ASN A 87 5.47 11.09 5.22
C ASN A 87 6.04 9.95 6.08
N ASP A 88 6.48 8.89 5.42
CA ASP A 88 7.04 7.68 6.03
C ASP A 88 6.09 6.80 6.86
N THR A 89 4.86 7.23 7.08
CA THR A 89 3.84 6.51 7.85
C THR A 89 3.02 5.61 6.94
N LEU A 90 2.80 4.36 7.36
CA LEU A 90 1.95 3.41 6.64
C LEU A 90 0.49 3.89 6.70
N LEU A 91 -0.04 4.25 5.52
CA LEU A 91 -1.41 4.73 5.35
C LEU A 91 -2.36 3.56 5.07
N ARG A 92 -1.97 2.70 4.13
CA ARG A 92 -2.87 1.74 3.47
C ARG A 92 -2.17 0.43 3.16
N VAL A 93 -2.89 -0.66 3.31
CA VAL A 93 -2.49 -2.02 2.92
C VAL A 93 -3.52 -2.60 1.97
N TRP A 94 -3.04 -3.09 0.83
CA TRP A 94 -3.81 -3.89 -0.12
C TRP A 94 -3.24 -5.30 -0.10
N TYR A 95 -4.07 -6.24 0.31
CA TYR A 95 -3.77 -7.66 0.32
C TYR A 95 -4.62 -8.35 -0.74
N MET A 96 -3.98 -8.86 -1.77
CA MET A 96 -4.61 -9.62 -2.84
C MET A 96 -4.14 -11.05 -2.77
N TYR A 97 -5.04 -12.00 -2.99
CA TYR A 97 -4.66 -13.39 -3.17
C TYR A 97 -5.45 -14.00 -4.33
N ASP A 98 -4.75 -14.78 -5.15
CA ASP A 98 -5.32 -15.61 -6.19
C ASP A 98 -5.01 -17.08 -5.84
N THR A 99 -6.01 -17.94 -5.76
CA THR A 99 -5.83 -19.40 -5.68
C THR A 99 -6.32 -20.07 -6.96
N PHE A 100 -5.55 -21.02 -7.48
CA PHE A 100 -5.80 -21.66 -8.76
C PHE A 100 -6.25 -23.11 -8.54
N THR A 101 -7.56 -23.35 -8.63
CA THR A 101 -8.11 -24.71 -8.62
C THR A 101 -8.02 -25.33 -10.03
N ARG A 102 -8.39 -26.61 -10.20
CA ARG A 102 -8.39 -27.25 -11.52
C ARG A 102 -9.42 -26.66 -12.49
N LYS A 103 -10.49 -26.04 -11.97
CA LYS A 103 -11.61 -25.55 -12.79
C LYS A 103 -11.71 -24.02 -12.79
N ASP A 104 -11.30 -23.35 -11.71
CA ASP A 104 -11.48 -21.91 -11.57
C ASP A 104 -10.32 -21.21 -10.87
N LYS A 105 -10.19 -19.92 -11.17
CA LYS A 105 -9.38 -18.98 -10.41
C LYS A 105 -10.27 -18.29 -9.36
N ILE A 106 -9.92 -18.48 -8.10
CA ILE A 106 -10.58 -17.82 -6.97
C ILE A 106 -9.72 -16.61 -6.59
N ARG A 107 -10.32 -15.42 -6.57
CA ARG A 107 -9.64 -14.16 -6.20
C ARG A 107 -10.33 -13.55 -5.00
N GLY A 108 -9.55 -13.19 -3.99
CA GLY A 108 -9.99 -12.28 -2.96
C GLY A 108 -9.06 -11.10 -2.74
N MET A 109 -9.63 -10.05 -2.16
CA MET A 109 -8.94 -8.79 -1.92
C MET A 109 -9.46 -8.13 -0.64
N ILE A 110 -8.51 -7.70 0.19
CA ILE A 110 -8.75 -6.95 1.41
C ILE A 110 -7.95 -5.66 1.31
N MET A 111 -8.61 -4.55 1.67
CA MET A 111 -8.02 -3.23 1.73
C MET A 111 -8.20 -2.67 3.15
N ALA A 112 -7.10 -2.27 3.78
CA ALA A 112 -7.10 -1.66 5.11
C ALA A 112 -6.43 -0.29 5.07
N TYR A 113 -7.05 0.72 5.68
CA TYR A 113 -6.48 2.03 5.94
C TYR A 113 -6.12 2.10 7.41
N ILE A 114 -4.84 1.94 7.70
CA ILE A 114 -4.34 1.81 9.07
C ILE A 114 -4.47 3.15 9.81
N SER A 115 -4.18 4.27 9.13
CA SER A 115 -4.24 5.60 9.76
C SER A 115 -5.66 6.08 10.09
N HIS A 116 -6.68 5.43 9.54
CA HIS A 116 -8.09 5.79 9.74
C HIS A 116 -8.89 4.68 10.42
N ASP A 117 -8.23 3.57 10.79
CA ASP A 117 -8.87 2.37 11.33
C ASP A 117 -10.07 1.88 10.49
N LYS A 118 -9.90 1.80 9.16
CA LYS A 118 -10.94 1.37 8.22
C LYS A 118 -10.53 0.12 7.45
N ILE A 119 -11.41 -0.87 7.37
CA ILE A 119 -11.18 -2.12 6.63
C ILE A 119 -12.34 -2.36 5.68
N VAL A 120 -12.02 -2.67 4.42
CA VAL A 120 -12.98 -3.04 3.37
C VAL A 120 -12.55 -4.37 2.74
N ALA A 121 -13.49 -5.31 2.67
CA ALA A 121 -13.34 -6.58 1.98
C ALA A 121 -14.27 -6.62 0.77
N LEU A 122 -13.71 -6.73 -0.45
CA LEU A 122 -14.48 -6.65 -1.70
C LEU A 122 -14.86 -8.02 -2.25
N LYS A 123 -14.14 -9.08 -1.86
CA LYS A 123 -14.48 -10.49 -2.11
C LYS A 123 -13.55 -11.36 -1.26
N VAL A 124 -14.08 -12.15 -0.34
CA VAL A 124 -13.32 -13.17 0.39
C VAL A 124 -13.93 -14.51 0.01
N SER A 125 -13.16 -15.34 -0.69
CA SER A 125 -13.57 -16.68 -1.08
C SER A 125 -12.48 -17.67 -0.71
N GLY A 126 -12.86 -18.76 -0.05
CA GLY A 126 -11.95 -19.75 0.55
C GLY A 126 -11.52 -19.38 1.98
N ASN A 127 -10.94 -20.36 2.71
CA ASN A 127 -10.31 -20.15 4.02
C ASN A 127 -9.05 -19.31 3.88
N THR A 128 -9.22 -18.00 3.76
CA THR A 128 -8.11 -17.08 3.58
C THR A 128 -7.89 -16.32 4.87
N THR A 129 -6.85 -16.70 5.59
CA THR A 129 -6.46 -16.03 6.82
C THR A 129 -5.70 -14.76 6.46
N LEU A 130 -6.23 -13.60 6.83
CA LEU A 130 -5.49 -12.35 6.71
C LEU A 130 -4.23 -12.45 7.61
N PRO A 131 -3.04 -12.07 7.11
CA PRO A 131 -1.87 -11.96 7.97
C PRO A 131 -2.12 -11.00 9.13
N SER A 132 -1.47 -11.24 10.28
CA SER A 132 -1.58 -10.32 11.41
C SER A 132 -1.13 -8.90 11.02
N ILE A 133 -1.66 -7.88 11.70
CA ILE A 133 -1.25 -6.47 11.47
C ILE A 133 0.27 -6.32 11.65
N GLN A 134 0.85 -6.96 12.66
CA GLN A 134 2.29 -6.95 12.91
C GLN A 134 3.09 -7.47 11.71
N THR A 135 2.67 -8.61 11.14
CA THR A 135 3.28 -9.17 9.93
C THR A 135 3.18 -8.21 8.74
N LEU A 136 2.05 -7.52 8.59
CA LEU A 136 1.86 -6.53 7.52
C LEU A 136 2.78 -5.32 7.70
N ILE A 137 2.96 -4.84 8.93
CA ILE A 137 3.87 -3.73 9.25
C ILE A 137 5.32 -4.12 8.96
N GLU A 138 5.77 -5.27 9.44
CA GLU A 138 7.13 -5.79 9.19
C GLU A 138 7.41 -5.92 7.69
N LYS A 139 6.47 -6.52 6.95
CA LYS A 139 6.58 -6.66 5.50
C LYS A 139 6.60 -5.30 4.79
N SER A 140 5.81 -4.34 5.26
CA SER A 140 5.81 -2.98 4.71
C SER A 140 7.17 -2.29 4.87
N ASN A 141 7.80 -2.42 6.04
CA ASN A 141 9.10 -1.82 6.33
C ASN A 141 10.20 -2.45 5.48
N ALA A 142 10.23 -3.79 5.38
CA ALA A 142 11.20 -4.50 4.56
C ALA A 142 11.11 -4.09 3.07
N LEU A 143 9.90 -3.98 2.53
CA LEU A 143 9.71 -3.55 1.14
C LEU A 143 10.01 -2.06 0.94
N LYS A 144 9.75 -1.22 1.94
CA LYS A 144 10.08 0.21 1.89
C LYS A 144 11.59 0.43 1.82
N ILE A 145 12.40 -0.35 2.54
CA ILE A 145 13.86 -0.31 2.45
C ILE A 145 14.31 -0.64 1.03
N GLN A 146 13.86 -1.76 0.47
CA GLN A 146 14.19 -2.17 -0.91
C GLN A 146 13.73 -1.15 -1.95
N ALA A 147 12.59 -0.49 -1.71
CA ALA A 147 12.07 0.56 -2.58
C ALA A 147 12.96 1.80 -2.57
N SER A 148 13.41 2.24 -1.39
CA SER A 148 14.33 3.37 -1.24
C SER A 148 15.67 3.11 -1.95
N GLU A 149 16.21 1.89 -1.81
CA GLU A 149 17.43 1.48 -2.54
C GLU A 149 17.25 1.58 -4.06
N LEU A 150 16.12 1.08 -4.58
CA LEU A 150 15.81 1.13 -6.00
C LEU A 150 15.70 2.58 -6.53
N VAL A 151 15.06 3.47 -5.78
CA VAL A 151 14.94 4.89 -6.15
C VAL A 151 16.31 5.57 -6.15
N ASN A 152 17.13 5.33 -5.14
CA ASN A 152 18.45 5.93 -5.03
C ASN A 152 19.40 5.48 -6.15
N LEU A 153 19.44 4.18 -6.46
CA LEU A 153 20.22 3.64 -7.59
C LEU A 153 19.77 4.21 -8.94
N SER A 154 18.48 4.51 -9.09
CA SER A 154 17.96 5.09 -10.32
C SER A 154 18.34 6.57 -10.46
N LYS A 155 18.52 7.29 -9.35
CA LYS A 155 18.97 8.69 -9.34
C LYS A 155 20.47 8.85 -9.58
N SER A 156 21.30 7.88 -9.16
CA SER A 156 22.75 7.94 -9.35
C SER A 156 23.22 7.61 -10.77
N ASN A 157 22.32 7.08 -11.61
CA ASN A 157 22.59 6.70 -13.01
C ASN A 157 21.98 7.71 -14.02
N LEU A 158 21.46 8.84 -13.54
CA LEU A 158 20.98 9.97 -14.32
C LEU A 158 21.99 11.12 -14.21
#